data_AF-A0A9X0R9N4-F1
#
_entry.id   AF-A0A9X0R9N4-F1
#
_cell.length_a   1.000
_cell.length_b   1.000
_cell.length_c   1.000
_cell.angle_alpha   90.00
_cell.angle_beta   90.00
_cell.angle_gamma   90.00
#
_symmetry.space_group_name_H-M   'P 1'
#
loop_
_entity.id
_entity.type
_entity.pdbx_description
1 polymer ?
#
loop_
_entity_poly.entity_id
_entity_poly.type
_entity_poly.pdbx_seq_one_letter_code
_entity_poly.pdbx_strand_id
1 'polypeptide(L)'
;MESNADSLVSPMLPAAIINSESHLLPVEVVLLEVLNKGHLHHISQRPRLDIRYDEEVTDAARAKRLSKGALVHLASHSECWQRQTLSGVVPKKVLARFSDDEYNIYENCVFARLLDKFEYHLQRRLSILTTLLLTIDQAMKFYQSQYIDFRLSKNVCELWGRTFDEETTAQASELLSETIDKLQYLNHSVQSLKQTGLYSRIDRNKQLSGALHRTNILSHDPHYRHLAILWEQLEVTISRTKNSPDEQFWLNKELSYSYSQYVGLVLTHALHPYLNGRSEGEWAGRKLRLQRCGFEWQLVLVRNGVSRSNDILLTVVPWFSHVPLAENCQHLSKNHVIAWPNIGNQNHQDMNADKLITVTPSDMYSVERLGLIVDRVLYKDILMSYGTPIVKVPTKPLEFAQKITSISVDSHKHSLRLFGEINQKELKQLKDLLVQSNAREQITALEIRQKEIESLIVCPICSAKTDFVPQPPGFKQTCSCGLKRYLNDSNDGNFNFEQSYKSSEFLRTGRRSFSVDFDK
;
A
#
# COMPACT_ATOMS: atom_id res chain seq x y z
N MET A 1 2.18 -2.12 -35.24
CA MET A 1 2.53 -3.03 -34.13
C MET A 1 1.25 -3.26 -33.35
N GLU A 2 0.48 -4.25 -33.79
CA GLU A 2 -0.69 -4.75 -33.07
C GLU A 2 -0.16 -5.46 -31.81
N SER A 3 -0.20 -4.77 -30.67
CA SER A 3 0.11 -5.39 -29.39
C SER A 3 -0.99 -6.39 -29.06
N ASN A 4 -0.63 -7.68 -29.00
CA ASN A 4 -1.46 -8.75 -28.48
C ASN A 4 -2.21 -8.26 -27.23
N ALA A 5 -3.54 -8.24 -27.30
CA ALA A 5 -4.41 -7.88 -26.19
C ALA A 5 -4.42 -8.92 -25.06
N ASP A 6 -3.54 -9.94 -25.12
CA ASP A 6 -3.66 -11.20 -24.36
C ASP A 6 -2.75 -11.37 -23.15
N SER A 7 -1.96 -10.38 -22.73
CA SER A 7 -1.37 -10.49 -21.39
C SER A 7 -1.14 -9.14 -20.70
N LEU A 8 -2.20 -8.59 -20.09
CA LEU A 8 -2.00 -7.59 -19.05
C LEU A 8 -1.06 -8.13 -17.96
N VAL A 9 -0.05 -7.34 -17.62
CA VAL A 9 0.86 -7.63 -16.51
C VAL A 9 0.06 -7.73 -15.21
N SER A 10 0.42 -8.67 -14.35
CA SER A 10 -0.23 -8.79 -13.03
C SER A 10 0.04 -7.55 -12.18
N PRO A 11 -0.97 -7.00 -11.49
CA PRO A 11 -0.77 -5.92 -10.52
C PRO A 11 -0.29 -6.44 -9.16
N MET A 12 -0.18 -7.76 -8.97
CA MET A 12 0.25 -8.34 -7.70
C MET A 12 1.77 -8.23 -7.51
N LEU A 13 2.20 -8.45 -6.27
CA LEU A 13 3.62 -8.42 -5.90
C LEU A 13 4.46 -9.35 -6.81
N PRO A 14 5.48 -8.82 -7.53
CA PRO A 14 6.30 -9.63 -8.42
C PRO A 14 7.21 -10.63 -7.69
N ALA A 15 7.44 -11.79 -8.33
CA ALA A 15 8.29 -12.83 -7.75
C ALA A 15 9.74 -12.42 -7.52
N ALA A 16 10.28 -11.58 -8.39
CA ALA A 16 11.64 -11.06 -8.25
C ALA A 16 11.85 -10.34 -6.90
N ILE A 17 10.83 -9.61 -6.41
CA ILE A 17 10.94 -8.84 -5.17
C ILE A 17 10.98 -9.79 -3.97
N ILE A 18 10.05 -10.74 -3.90
CA ILE A 18 10.01 -11.70 -2.79
C ILE A 18 11.31 -12.51 -2.76
N ASN A 19 11.75 -13.05 -3.91
CA ASN A 19 12.98 -13.84 -3.97
C ASN A 19 14.20 -13.03 -3.50
N SER A 20 14.30 -11.76 -3.89
CA SER A 20 15.41 -10.89 -3.46
C SER A 20 15.40 -10.61 -1.95
N GLU A 21 14.23 -10.46 -1.35
CA GLU A 21 14.09 -10.15 0.08
C GLU A 21 14.17 -11.40 0.97
N SER A 22 13.86 -12.59 0.43
CA SER A 22 13.76 -13.85 1.18
C SER A 22 15.09 -14.38 1.72
N HIS A 23 16.21 -13.85 1.24
CA HIS A 23 17.54 -14.25 1.70
C HIS A 23 18.12 -13.27 2.72
N LEU A 24 19.05 -13.77 3.55
CA LEU A 24 19.88 -12.92 4.39
C LEU A 24 20.77 -12.02 3.51
N LEU A 25 20.86 -10.75 3.88
CA LEU A 25 21.79 -9.81 3.26
C LEU A 25 23.23 -10.19 3.62
N PRO A 26 24.22 -9.84 2.79
CA PRO A 26 25.63 -10.17 3.07
C PRO A 26 26.11 -9.73 4.46
N VAL A 27 25.68 -8.54 4.91
CA VAL A 27 26.01 -8.03 6.25
C VAL A 27 25.39 -8.86 7.38
N GLU A 28 24.19 -9.42 7.15
CA GLU A 28 23.48 -10.26 8.12
C GLU A 28 24.15 -11.63 8.25
N VAL A 29 24.63 -12.18 7.13
CA VAL A 29 25.44 -13.41 7.12
C VAL A 29 26.74 -13.24 7.92
N VAL A 30 27.45 -12.13 7.68
CA VAL A 30 28.69 -11.84 8.43
C VAL A 30 28.40 -11.58 9.91
N LEU A 31 27.31 -10.88 10.25
CA LEU A 31 26.91 -10.68 11.64
C LEU A 31 26.62 -12.02 12.34
N LEU A 32 25.92 -12.93 11.66
CA LEU A 32 25.63 -14.27 12.17
C LEU A 32 26.91 -15.05 12.45
N GLU A 33 27.86 -15.03 11.52
CA GLU A 33 29.15 -15.69 11.70
C GLU A 33 29.94 -15.11 12.89
N VAL A 34 30.01 -13.78 13.00
CA VAL A 34 30.73 -13.08 14.07
C VAL A 34 30.11 -13.33 15.44
N LEU A 35 28.78 -13.37 15.53
CA LEU A 35 28.06 -13.69 16.76
C LEU A 35 28.25 -15.14 17.19
N ASN A 36 28.14 -16.08 16.25
CA ASN A 36 28.33 -17.51 16.52
C ASN A 36 29.75 -17.84 16.97
N LYS A 37 30.75 -17.11 16.45
CA LYS A 37 32.14 -17.20 16.92
C LYS A 37 32.41 -16.49 18.26
N GLY A 38 31.41 -15.80 18.83
CA GLY A 38 31.51 -15.17 20.15
C GLY A 38 32.33 -13.88 20.20
N HIS A 39 32.71 -13.29 19.06
CA HIS A 39 33.59 -12.11 19.07
C HIS A 39 32.93 -10.90 19.76
N LEU A 40 31.65 -10.63 19.49
CA LEU A 40 30.94 -9.51 20.12
C LEU A 40 30.70 -9.73 21.62
N HIS A 41 30.44 -10.99 22.02
CA HIS A 41 30.32 -11.38 23.42
C HIS A 41 31.64 -11.16 24.17
N HIS A 42 32.76 -11.52 23.55
CA HIS A 42 34.09 -11.28 24.13
C HIS A 42 34.35 -9.78 24.34
N ILE A 43 34.05 -8.93 23.36
CA ILE A 43 34.22 -7.47 23.48
C ILE A 43 33.34 -6.91 24.60
N SER A 44 32.09 -7.38 24.71
CA SER A 44 31.17 -6.93 25.75
C SER A 44 31.64 -7.31 27.16
N GLN A 45 32.15 -8.53 27.35
CA GLN A 45 32.57 -9.03 28.66
C GLN A 45 33.99 -8.62 29.06
N ARG A 46 34.90 -8.53 28.08
CA ARG A 46 36.33 -8.23 28.24
C ARG A 46 36.76 -7.13 27.27
N PRO A 47 36.27 -5.89 27.49
CA PRO A 47 36.63 -4.78 26.62
C PRO A 47 38.09 -4.39 26.80
N ARG A 48 38.67 -3.77 25.76
CA ARG A 48 39.93 -3.04 25.90
C ARG A 48 39.69 -1.79 26.75
N LEU A 49 40.60 -1.55 27.69
CA LEU A 49 40.59 -0.41 28.60
C LEU A 49 41.86 0.39 28.37
N ASP A 50 41.74 1.71 28.41
CA ASP A 50 42.89 2.60 28.55
C ASP A 50 42.93 3.14 29.99
N ILE A 51 44.07 3.67 30.42
CA ILE A 51 44.25 4.21 31.77
C ILE A 51 44.19 5.74 31.69
N ARG A 52 43.14 6.34 32.24
CA ARG A 52 43.07 7.80 32.40
C ARG A 52 43.69 8.20 33.72
N TYR A 53 44.43 9.31 33.70
CA TYR A 53 45.03 9.86 34.89
C TYR A 53 44.42 11.21 35.22
N ASP A 54 43.68 11.26 36.33
CA ASP A 54 43.04 12.48 36.81
C ASP A 54 43.81 13.03 38.02
N GLU A 55 44.01 14.35 38.06
CA GLU A 55 44.65 15.05 39.16
C GLU A 55 43.59 15.71 40.05
N GLU A 56 43.51 15.32 41.32
CA GLU A 56 42.52 15.85 42.27
C GLU A 56 43.18 16.18 43.61
N VAL A 57 42.76 17.30 44.21
CA VAL A 57 43.19 17.70 45.56
C VAL A 57 42.43 16.88 46.59
N THR A 58 43.11 15.89 47.18
CA THR A 58 42.51 14.98 48.17
C THR A 58 43.26 15.02 49.49
N ASP A 59 42.66 14.50 50.56
CA ASP A 59 43.33 14.45 51.86
C ASP A 59 44.64 13.67 51.75
N ALA A 60 45.69 14.20 52.38
CA ALA A 60 47.05 13.66 52.27
C ALA A 60 47.13 12.15 52.62
N ALA A 61 46.27 11.68 53.53
CA ALA A 61 46.18 10.28 53.92
C ALA A 61 45.56 9.36 52.85
N ARG A 62 44.73 9.89 51.93
CA ARG A 62 44.08 9.14 50.85
C ARG A 62 44.90 9.11 49.57
N ALA A 63 45.85 10.04 49.42
CA ALA A 63 46.71 10.15 48.26
C ALA A 63 47.71 8.97 48.17
N LYS A 64 47.57 8.12 47.14
CA LYS A 64 48.53 7.03 46.86
C LYS A 64 49.73 7.50 46.03
N ARG A 65 49.52 8.45 45.11
CA ARG A 65 50.57 8.99 44.23
C ARG A 65 50.38 10.48 44.04
N LEU A 66 51.46 11.25 44.17
CA LEU A 66 51.45 12.70 43.99
C LEU A 66 51.49 13.05 42.49
N SER A 67 50.81 14.14 42.12
CA SER A 67 50.93 14.67 40.77
C SER A 67 52.26 15.39 40.56
N LYS A 68 52.65 15.64 39.29
CA LYS A 68 53.91 16.33 38.99
C LYS A 68 53.93 17.77 39.50
N GLY A 69 52.75 18.41 39.59
CA GLY A 69 52.57 19.77 40.10
C GLY A 69 52.28 19.85 41.60
N ALA A 70 52.28 18.74 42.33
CA ALA A 70 51.76 18.67 43.70
C ALA A 70 52.44 19.64 44.68
N LEU A 71 53.77 19.79 44.58
CA LEU A 71 54.53 20.70 45.44
C LEU A 71 54.26 22.18 45.09
N VAL A 72 54.10 22.49 43.81
CA VAL A 72 53.80 23.85 43.34
C VAL A 72 52.40 24.25 43.77
N HIS A 73 51.41 23.37 43.57
CA HIS A 73 50.04 23.58 44.01
C HIS A 73 49.96 23.70 45.54
N LEU A 74 50.72 22.90 46.28
CA LEU A 74 50.76 23.02 47.74
C LEU A 74 51.36 24.36 48.17
N ALA A 75 52.42 24.84 47.50
CA ALA A 75 53.04 26.11 47.83
C ALA A 75 52.13 27.32 47.50
N SER A 76 51.30 27.22 46.46
CA SER A 76 50.38 28.30 46.05
C SER A 76 49.06 28.33 46.82
N HIS A 77 48.66 27.22 47.46
CA HIS A 77 47.38 27.08 48.15
C HIS A 77 47.55 26.80 49.64
N SER A 78 47.71 27.88 50.43
CA SER A 78 47.90 27.82 51.89
C SER A 78 46.72 27.18 52.65
N GLU A 79 45.53 27.18 52.06
CA GLU A 79 44.33 26.50 52.55
C GLU A 79 44.46 24.97 52.56
N CYS A 80 45.42 24.41 51.81
CA CYS A 80 45.70 22.99 51.80
C CYS A 80 46.64 22.56 52.95
N TRP A 81 47.08 23.50 53.80
CA TRP A 81 48.04 23.24 54.87
C TRP A 81 47.32 22.83 56.16
N GLN A 82 47.87 21.84 56.86
CA GLN A 82 47.40 21.48 58.20
C GLN A 82 48.08 22.31 59.27
N ARG A 83 49.40 22.47 59.16
CA ARG A 83 50.23 23.31 60.04
C ARG A 83 51.52 23.70 59.34
N GLN A 84 52.04 24.88 59.68
CA GLN A 84 53.36 25.32 59.27
C GLN A 84 54.37 25.01 60.39
N THR A 85 55.54 24.52 60.02
CA THR A 85 56.65 24.25 60.95
C THR A 85 57.90 24.99 60.47
N LEU A 86 58.88 25.19 61.36
CA LEU A 86 60.13 25.89 61.03
C LEU A 86 60.92 25.23 59.88
N SER A 87 60.65 23.96 59.59
CA SER A 87 61.31 23.17 58.54
C SER A 87 60.46 22.99 57.28
N GLY A 88 59.23 23.53 57.23
CA GLY A 88 58.33 23.41 56.09
C GLY A 88 56.86 23.25 56.48
N VAL A 89 56.04 22.95 55.48
CA VAL A 89 54.58 22.85 55.61
C VAL A 89 54.15 21.39 55.70
N VAL A 90 53.26 21.07 56.66
CA VAL A 90 52.58 19.77 56.73
C VAL A 90 51.25 19.89 55.99
N PRO A 91 51.04 19.17 54.87
CA PRO A 91 49.81 19.28 54.09
C PRO A 91 48.64 18.55 54.76
N LYS A 92 47.46 19.19 54.73
CA LYS A 92 46.17 18.54 55.01
C LYS A 92 45.62 17.86 53.76
N LYS A 93 45.72 18.56 52.63
CA LYS A 93 45.32 18.10 51.30
C LYS A 93 46.47 18.23 50.32
N VAL A 94 46.56 17.31 49.36
CA VAL A 94 47.61 17.30 48.34
C VAL A 94 46.98 16.99 46.99
N LEU A 95 47.52 17.61 45.93
CA LEU A 95 47.18 17.27 44.55
C LEU A 95 47.72 15.87 44.24
N ALA A 96 46.82 14.90 44.18
CA ALA A 96 47.11 13.49 43.96
C ALA A 96 46.70 13.08 42.55
N ARG A 97 47.38 12.08 42.01
CA ARG A 97 47.08 11.49 40.70
C ARG A 97 46.38 10.15 40.90
N PHE A 98 45.15 10.05 40.42
CA PHE A 98 44.38 8.81 40.39
C PHE A 98 44.47 8.18 39.00
N SER A 99 44.47 6.85 38.95
CA SER A 99 44.43 6.07 37.72
C SER A 99 43.09 5.37 37.66
N ASP A 100 42.26 5.76 36.71
CA ASP A 100 40.92 5.20 36.50
C ASP A 100 40.84 4.49 35.14
N ASP A 101 40.10 3.39 35.10
CA ASP A 101 39.86 2.63 33.87
C ASP A 101 38.95 3.41 32.93
N GLU A 102 39.44 3.75 31.75
CA GLU A 102 38.69 4.44 30.72
C GLU A 102 38.01 3.44 29.77
N TYR A 103 36.70 3.28 29.96
CA TYR A 103 35.84 2.47 29.07
C TYR A 103 35.48 3.20 27.77
N ASN A 104 35.54 4.54 27.76
CA ASN A 104 35.07 5.40 26.68
C ASN A 104 36.10 5.61 25.54
N ILE A 105 36.99 4.65 25.32
CA ILE A 105 37.89 4.65 24.16
C ILE A 105 37.09 4.62 22.85
N TYR A 106 37.71 5.06 21.77
CA TYR A 106 37.07 5.17 20.46
C TYR A 106 36.44 3.84 20.00
N GLU A 107 37.16 2.74 20.12
CA GLU A 107 36.77 1.41 19.64
C GLU A 107 35.58 0.84 20.42
N ASN A 108 35.52 1.11 21.72
CA ASN A 108 34.37 0.74 22.55
C ASN A 108 33.14 1.55 22.16
N CYS A 109 33.31 2.84 21.86
CA CYS A 109 32.23 3.67 21.33
C CYS A 109 31.74 3.13 19.97
N VAL A 110 32.66 2.70 19.10
CA VAL A 110 32.32 2.04 17.81
C VAL A 110 31.48 0.80 18.05
N PHE A 111 31.87 -0.07 18.99
CA PHE A 111 31.08 -1.24 19.37
C PHE A 111 29.64 -0.87 19.74
N ALA A 112 29.45 0.08 20.68
CA ALA A 112 28.11 0.46 21.12
C ALA A 112 27.26 1.07 20.00
N ARG A 113 27.82 1.99 19.21
CA ARG A 113 27.09 2.61 18.09
C ARG A 113 26.79 1.61 16.97
N LEU A 114 27.64 0.61 16.78
CA LEU A 114 27.40 -0.45 15.81
C LEU A 114 26.20 -1.30 16.21
N LEU A 115 26.06 -1.63 17.51
CA LEU A 115 24.88 -2.34 18.02
C LEU A 115 23.59 -1.53 17.82
N ASP A 116 23.62 -0.22 18.03
CA ASP A 116 22.46 0.65 17.76
C ASP A 116 22.05 0.62 16.29
N LYS A 117 23.02 0.71 15.38
CA LYS A 117 22.76 0.63 13.93
C LYS A 117 22.21 -0.74 13.52
N PHE A 118 22.73 -1.82 14.08
CA PHE A 118 22.24 -3.17 13.79
C PHE A 118 20.84 -3.41 14.33
N GLU A 119 20.53 -2.97 15.54
CA GLU A 119 19.17 -3.10 16.08
C GLU A 119 18.16 -2.42 15.14
N TYR A 120 18.44 -1.19 14.72
CA TYR A 120 17.58 -0.47 13.78
C TYR A 120 17.43 -1.20 12.43
N HIS A 121 18.55 -1.67 11.86
CA HIS A 121 18.55 -2.42 10.60
C HIS A 121 17.74 -3.72 10.70
N LEU A 122 17.98 -4.51 11.74
CA LEU A 122 17.32 -5.81 11.96
C LEU A 122 15.82 -5.65 12.22
N GLN A 123 15.41 -4.67 13.04
CA GLN A 123 13.99 -4.39 13.28
C GLN A 123 13.28 -3.97 11.98
N ARG A 124 13.90 -3.12 11.16
CA ARG A 124 13.36 -2.72 9.86
C ARG A 124 13.21 -3.93 8.94
N ARG A 125 14.23 -4.79 8.83
CA ARG A 125 14.20 -6.00 8.01
C ARG A 125 13.13 -6.99 8.49
N LEU A 126 13.04 -7.24 9.80
CA LEU A 126 11.99 -8.09 10.38
C LEU A 126 10.58 -7.59 10.04
N SER A 127 10.33 -6.28 10.14
CA SER A 127 9.03 -5.71 9.77
C SER A 127 8.68 -5.93 8.30
N ILE A 128 9.65 -5.79 7.39
CA ILE A 128 9.46 -6.01 5.94
C ILE A 128 9.13 -7.48 5.67
N LEU A 129 9.96 -8.40 6.15
CA LEU A 129 9.78 -9.84 5.88
C LEU A 129 8.51 -10.39 6.51
N THR A 130 8.13 -9.92 7.72
CA THR A 130 6.86 -10.33 8.34
C THR A 130 5.66 -9.91 7.49
N THR A 131 5.69 -8.70 6.93
CA THR A 131 4.62 -8.23 6.03
C THR A 131 4.55 -9.04 4.74
N LEU A 132 5.71 -9.42 4.19
CA LEU A 132 5.80 -10.29 3.02
C LEU A 132 5.24 -11.69 3.32
N LEU A 133 5.60 -12.28 4.45
CA LEU A 133 5.08 -13.58 4.88
C LEU A 133 3.55 -13.56 5.02
N LEU A 134 2.98 -12.53 5.65
CA LEU A 134 1.53 -12.36 5.74
C LEU A 134 0.86 -12.29 4.36
N THR A 135 1.51 -11.65 3.39
CA THR A 135 1.00 -11.55 2.00
C THR A 135 0.97 -12.93 1.34
N ILE A 136 2.03 -13.72 1.52
CA ILE A 136 2.15 -15.08 0.98
C ILE A 136 1.14 -16.01 1.66
N ASP A 137 1.00 -15.94 2.98
CA ASP A 137 0.01 -16.72 3.73
C ASP A 137 -1.43 -16.39 3.27
N GLN A 138 -1.69 -15.12 2.95
CA GLN A 138 -2.97 -14.73 2.38
C GLN A 138 -3.18 -15.35 0.99
N ALA A 139 -2.16 -15.39 0.14
CA ALA A 139 -2.23 -16.09 -1.16
C ALA A 139 -2.52 -17.58 -0.97
N MET A 140 -1.82 -18.24 -0.03
CA MET A 140 -2.02 -19.66 0.31
C MET A 140 -3.46 -19.97 0.75
N LYS A 141 -4.08 -19.07 1.51
CA LYS A 141 -5.49 -19.22 1.90
C LYS A 141 -6.43 -19.27 0.70
N PHE A 142 -6.16 -18.56 -0.39
CA PHE A 142 -7.01 -18.63 -1.59
C PHE A 142 -6.96 -20.01 -2.25
N TYR A 143 -5.80 -20.66 -2.32
CA TYR A 143 -5.70 -22.02 -2.87
C TYR A 143 -6.52 -23.05 -2.07
N GLN A 144 -6.61 -22.87 -0.75
CA GLN A 144 -7.22 -23.86 0.16
C GLN A 144 -8.66 -23.53 0.59
N SER A 145 -9.12 -22.30 0.39
CA SER A 145 -10.39 -21.84 0.96
C SER A 145 -11.63 -22.47 0.32
N GLN A 146 -12.54 -22.96 1.17
CA GLN A 146 -13.87 -23.42 0.74
C GLN A 146 -14.96 -22.35 0.92
N TYR A 147 -14.67 -21.29 1.68
CA TYR A 147 -15.63 -20.24 2.06
C TYR A 147 -15.61 -19.02 1.11
N ILE A 148 -14.58 -18.89 0.27
CA ILE A 148 -14.46 -17.84 -0.74
C ILE A 148 -15.17 -18.30 -2.01
N ASP A 149 -15.88 -17.40 -2.70
CA ASP A 149 -16.51 -17.75 -3.97
C ASP A 149 -15.44 -18.15 -4.99
N PHE A 150 -15.65 -19.30 -5.64
CA PHE A 150 -14.67 -19.89 -6.55
C PHE A 150 -14.24 -18.93 -7.69
N ARG A 151 -15.10 -18.00 -8.11
CA ARG A 151 -14.74 -17.02 -9.15
C ARG A 151 -13.78 -15.96 -8.63
N LEU A 152 -14.00 -15.50 -7.40
CA LEU A 152 -13.07 -14.59 -6.73
C LEU A 152 -11.72 -15.28 -6.53
N SER A 153 -11.75 -16.51 -6.00
CA SER A 153 -10.55 -17.32 -5.82
C SER A 153 -9.81 -17.52 -7.14
N LYS A 154 -10.51 -17.92 -8.21
CA LYS A 154 -9.91 -18.11 -9.53
C LYS A 154 -9.26 -16.83 -10.06
N ASN A 155 -9.92 -15.68 -9.96
CA ASN A 155 -9.37 -14.41 -10.43
C ASN A 155 -8.10 -14.03 -9.67
N VAL A 156 -8.12 -14.13 -8.33
CA VAL A 156 -6.95 -13.82 -7.50
C VAL A 156 -5.82 -14.81 -7.77
N CYS A 157 -6.10 -16.11 -7.83
CA CYS A 157 -5.12 -17.14 -8.17
C CYS A 157 -4.58 -17.01 -9.60
N GLU A 158 -5.34 -16.44 -10.55
CA GLU A 158 -4.82 -16.16 -11.89
C GLU A 158 -3.86 -14.97 -11.88
N LEU A 159 -4.21 -13.89 -11.19
CA LEU A 159 -3.34 -12.72 -11.05
C LEU A 159 -2.07 -13.06 -10.27
N TRP A 160 -2.20 -13.79 -9.16
CA TRP A 160 -1.08 -14.31 -8.40
C TRP A 160 -0.32 -15.39 -9.17
N GLY A 161 -1.03 -16.28 -9.87
CA GLY A 161 -0.49 -17.34 -10.75
C GLY A 161 0.51 -16.84 -11.79
N ARG A 162 0.27 -15.64 -12.32
CA ARG A 162 1.17 -14.97 -13.26
C ARG A 162 2.47 -14.50 -12.62
N THR A 163 2.53 -14.36 -11.29
CA THR A 163 3.74 -14.04 -10.53
C THR A 163 4.34 -15.28 -9.86
N PHE A 164 3.51 -16.15 -9.28
CA PHE A 164 3.88 -17.38 -8.56
C PHE A 164 2.87 -18.52 -8.79
N ASP A 165 3.36 -19.74 -8.89
CA ASP A 165 2.54 -20.93 -8.74
C ASP A 165 2.44 -21.36 -7.25
N GLU A 166 1.61 -22.37 -6.96
CA GLU A 166 1.38 -22.86 -5.59
C GLU A 166 2.67 -23.41 -4.95
N GLU A 167 3.49 -24.14 -5.72
CA GLU A 167 4.73 -24.74 -5.23
C GLU A 167 5.78 -23.68 -4.89
N THR A 168 6.00 -22.71 -5.77
CA THR A 168 6.91 -21.58 -5.52
C THR A 168 6.43 -20.69 -4.39
N THR A 169 5.10 -20.53 -4.23
CA THR A 169 4.52 -19.81 -3.08
C THR A 169 4.84 -20.51 -1.76
N ALA A 170 4.75 -21.85 -1.72
CA ALA A 170 5.10 -22.64 -0.54
C ALA A 170 6.60 -22.59 -0.21
N GLN A 171 7.46 -22.74 -1.23
CA GLN A 171 8.92 -22.62 -1.06
C GLN A 171 9.34 -21.23 -0.56
N ALA A 172 8.73 -20.17 -1.09
CA ALA A 172 8.98 -18.80 -0.64
C ALA A 172 8.55 -18.58 0.82
N SER A 173 7.43 -19.17 1.25
CA SER A 173 6.97 -19.12 2.64
C SER A 173 7.98 -19.78 3.60
N GLU A 174 8.45 -20.99 3.27
CA GLU A 174 9.44 -21.72 4.06
C GLU A 174 10.76 -20.94 4.19
N LEU A 175 11.30 -20.46 3.06
CA LEU A 175 12.54 -19.68 3.03
C LEU A 175 12.41 -18.38 3.83
N LEU A 176 11.28 -17.66 3.72
CA LEU A 176 11.04 -16.44 4.49
C LEU A 176 10.95 -16.73 5.98
N SER A 177 10.26 -17.80 6.38
CA SER A 177 10.17 -18.21 7.77
C SER A 177 11.56 -18.48 8.35
N GLU A 178 12.39 -19.26 7.65
CA GLU A 178 13.77 -19.51 8.10
C GLU A 178 14.61 -18.24 8.22
N THR A 179 14.47 -17.31 7.27
CA THR A 179 15.21 -16.05 7.30
C THR A 179 14.73 -15.16 8.44
N ILE A 180 13.42 -15.12 8.72
CA ILE A 180 12.85 -14.41 9.86
C ILE A 180 13.40 -14.99 11.17
N ASP A 181 13.44 -16.31 11.33
CA ASP A 181 13.98 -16.96 12.54
C ASP A 181 15.46 -16.60 12.76
N LYS A 182 16.27 -16.61 11.69
CA LYS A 182 17.68 -16.19 11.74
C LYS A 182 17.80 -14.71 12.13
N LEU A 183 16.98 -13.82 11.58
CA LEU A 183 16.99 -12.40 11.93
C LEU A 183 16.50 -12.13 13.36
N GLN A 184 15.52 -12.89 13.85
CA GLN A 184 15.05 -12.81 15.24
C GLN A 184 16.17 -13.21 16.20
N TYR A 185 16.90 -14.29 15.90
CA TYR A 185 18.08 -14.69 16.66
C TYR A 185 19.15 -13.60 16.70
N LEU A 186 19.46 -12.98 15.55
CA LEU A 186 20.40 -11.86 15.46
C LEU A 186 19.93 -10.67 16.31
N ASN A 187 18.65 -10.30 16.19
CA ASN A 187 18.08 -9.16 16.92
C ASN A 187 18.11 -9.41 18.44
N HIS A 188 17.71 -10.60 18.90
CA HIS A 188 17.80 -10.97 20.32
C HIS A 188 19.24 -10.96 20.83
N SER A 189 20.19 -11.45 20.04
CA SER A 189 21.61 -11.42 20.40
C SER A 189 22.14 -9.99 20.56
N VAL A 190 21.80 -9.11 19.61
CA VAL A 190 22.15 -7.67 19.68
C VAL A 190 21.51 -7.02 20.90
N GLN A 191 20.23 -7.26 21.18
CA GLN A 191 19.55 -6.73 22.35
C GLN A 191 20.18 -7.21 23.66
N SER A 192 20.56 -8.48 23.76
CA SER A 192 21.25 -9.03 24.92
C SER A 192 22.61 -8.34 25.16
N LEU A 193 23.37 -8.08 24.10
CA LEU A 193 24.65 -7.35 24.17
C LEU A 193 24.47 -5.88 24.60
N LYS A 194 23.32 -5.27 24.30
CA LYS A 194 23.01 -3.90 24.75
C LYS A 194 22.61 -3.83 26.23
N GLN A 195 22.00 -4.89 26.78
CA GLN A 195 21.56 -4.92 28.17
C GLN A 195 22.70 -5.15 29.17
N THR A 196 23.82 -5.72 28.73
CA THR A 196 24.90 -6.19 29.60
C THR A 196 26.29 -5.75 29.14
N GLY A 197 27.28 -5.84 30.04
CA GLY A 197 28.70 -5.65 29.71
C GLY A 197 29.09 -4.23 29.33
N LEU A 198 29.90 -4.09 28.28
CA LEU A 198 30.52 -2.83 27.86
C LEU A 198 29.48 -1.75 27.50
N TYR A 199 28.34 -2.11 26.90
CA TYR A 199 27.37 -1.13 26.40
C TYR A 199 26.80 -0.22 27.50
N SER A 200 26.53 -0.77 28.68
CA SER A 200 25.97 0.00 29.81
C SER A 200 26.97 0.98 30.43
N ARG A 201 28.26 0.83 30.14
CA ARG A 201 29.35 1.67 30.67
C ARG A 201 29.76 2.81 29.73
N ILE A 202 29.25 2.82 28.49
CA ILE A 202 29.59 3.82 27.48
C ILE A 202 28.60 4.99 27.54
N ASP A 203 29.11 6.21 27.38
CA ASP A 203 28.27 7.40 27.27
C ASP A 203 27.35 7.35 26.04
N ARG A 204 26.06 7.60 26.26
CA ARG A 204 25.02 7.60 25.23
C ARG A 204 25.14 8.79 24.26
N ASN A 205 25.72 9.90 24.72
CA ASN A 205 25.77 11.16 23.98
C ASN A 205 26.97 11.27 23.03
N LYS A 206 27.95 10.35 23.12
CA LYS A 206 29.13 10.35 22.26
C LYS A 206 28.76 9.81 20.87
N GLN A 207 28.38 10.72 19.98
CA GLN A 207 28.16 10.42 18.57
C GLN A 207 29.49 10.34 17.83
N LEU A 208 29.64 9.33 16.97
CA LEU A 208 30.78 9.20 16.07
C LEU A 208 30.50 10.02 14.81
N SER A 209 31.14 11.18 14.70
CA SER A 209 31.05 12.02 13.50
C SER A 209 31.98 11.50 12.41
N GLY A 210 31.43 11.19 11.24
CA GLY A 210 32.20 10.88 10.02
C GLY A 210 32.40 9.38 9.73
N ALA A 211 33.33 9.10 8.81
CA ALA A 211 33.72 7.76 8.41
C ALA A 211 34.50 7.05 9.53
N LEU A 212 34.42 5.72 9.57
CA LEU A 212 35.15 4.92 10.57
C LEU A 212 36.67 5.13 10.41
N HIS A 213 37.33 5.57 11.47
CA HIS A 213 38.79 5.67 11.51
C HIS A 213 39.38 4.31 11.83
N ARG A 214 40.15 3.73 10.90
CA ARG A 214 40.86 2.47 11.17
C ARG A 214 42.04 2.70 12.10
N THR A 215 41.86 2.32 13.36
CA THR A 215 42.93 2.29 14.36
C THR A 215 43.67 0.95 14.34
N ASN A 216 44.82 0.87 15.02
CA ASN A 216 45.58 -0.38 15.13
C ASN A 216 44.76 -1.48 15.83
N ILE A 217 43.93 -1.12 16.81
CA ILE A 217 43.04 -2.04 17.52
C ILE A 217 41.97 -2.57 16.58
N LEU A 218 41.28 -1.70 15.84
CA LEU A 218 40.27 -2.10 14.85
C LEU A 218 40.86 -2.85 13.64
N SER A 219 42.18 -2.82 13.44
CA SER A 219 42.81 -3.49 12.29
C SER A 219 43.39 -4.86 12.65
N HIS A 220 44.00 -4.99 13.83
CA HIS A 220 44.82 -6.17 14.16
C HIS A 220 44.31 -6.98 15.35
N ASP A 221 43.44 -6.44 16.21
CA ASP A 221 42.94 -7.20 17.35
C ASP A 221 41.98 -8.32 16.86
N PRO A 222 42.12 -9.57 17.39
CA PRO A 222 41.34 -10.72 16.95
C PRO A 222 39.83 -10.54 17.02
N HIS A 223 39.33 -9.71 17.94
CA HIS A 223 37.90 -9.47 18.13
C HIS A 223 37.48 -8.14 17.50
N TYR A 224 38.21 -7.05 17.76
CA TYR A 224 37.82 -5.71 17.30
C TYR A 224 37.89 -5.53 15.78
N ARG A 225 38.71 -6.32 15.06
CA ARG A 225 38.72 -6.28 13.59
C ARG A 225 37.37 -6.55 12.95
N HIS A 226 36.55 -7.38 13.61
CA HIS A 226 35.23 -7.73 13.12
C HIS A 226 34.26 -6.55 13.19
N LEU A 227 34.48 -5.58 14.09
CA LEU A 227 33.67 -4.36 14.15
C LEU A 227 33.86 -3.50 12.91
N ALA A 228 35.10 -3.36 12.42
CA ALA A 228 35.38 -2.58 11.22
C ALA A 228 34.71 -3.18 9.98
N ILE A 229 34.81 -4.50 9.81
CA ILE A 229 34.18 -5.23 8.69
C ILE A 229 32.65 -5.04 8.73
N LEU A 230 32.04 -5.25 9.90
CA LEU A 230 30.60 -5.11 10.08
C LEU A 230 30.13 -3.67 9.85
N TRP A 231 30.86 -2.68 10.34
CA TRP A 231 30.54 -1.27 10.15
C TRP A 231 30.59 -0.86 8.69
N GLU A 232 31.64 -1.23 7.96
CA GLU A 232 31.80 -0.92 6.54
C GLU A 232 30.69 -1.56 5.70
N GLN A 233 30.37 -2.84 5.94
CA GLN A 233 29.29 -3.52 5.23
C GLN A 233 27.89 -2.96 5.55
N LEU A 234 27.68 -2.57 6.81
CA LEU A 234 26.42 -1.95 7.23
C LEU A 234 26.27 -0.55 6.62
N GLU A 235 27.34 0.26 6.59
CA GLU A 235 27.32 1.56 5.94
C GLU A 235 27.12 1.46 4.42
N VAL A 236 27.65 0.44 3.74
CA VAL A 236 27.31 0.21 2.31
C VAL A 236 25.82 -0.08 2.14
N THR A 237 25.24 -0.87 3.05
CA THR A 237 23.82 -1.23 3.02
C THR A 237 22.92 -0.02 3.32
N ILE A 238 23.30 0.80 4.30
CA ILE A 238 22.56 2.00 4.73
C ILE A 238 22.78 3.17 3.74
N SER A 239 23.99 3.39 3.24
CA SER A 239 24.32 4.55 2.38
C SER A 239 23.66 4.48 1.01
N ARG A 240 23.24 3.29 0.54
CA ARG A 240 22.32 3.15 -0.61
C ARG A 240 20.99 3.91 -0.42
N THR A 241 20.67 4.37 0.79
CA THR A 241 19.44 5.10 1.11
C THR A 241 19.66 6.57 1.50
N LYS A 242 20.92 7.04 1.60
CA LYS A 242 21.23 8.45 1.92
C LYS A 242 21.28 9.27 0.64
N ASN A 243 20.13 9.73 0.20
CA ASN A 243 20.00 10.60 -0.97
C ASN A 243 20.18 12.07 -0.55
N SER A 244 20.83 12.88 -1.37
CA SER A 244 20.82 14.34 -1.23
C SER A 244 19.38 14.90 -1.33
N PRO A 245 19.09 16.11 -0.83
CA PRO A 245 17.74 16.69 -0.93
C PRO A 245 17.20 16.72 -2.37
N ASP A 246 18.06 17.02 -3.34
CA ASP A 246 17.69 17.03 -4.76
C ASP A 246 17.41 15.61 -5.29
N GLU A 247 18.25 14.63 -4.94
CA GLU A 247 18.02 13.22 -5.29
C GLU A 247 16.74 12.67 -4.64
N GLN A 248 16.45 13.06 -3.39
CA GLN A 248 15.20 12.70 -2.71
C GLN A 248 13.98 13.28 -3.41
N PHE A 249 14.05 14.53 -3.86
CA PHE A 249 12.98 15.16 -4.62
C PHE A 249 12.71 14.41 -5.93
N TRP A 250 13.77 14.10 -6.70
CA TRP A 250 13.64 13.32 -7.94
C TRP A 250 13.09 11.92 -7.71
N LEU A 251 13.59 11.22 -6.69
CA LEU A 251 13.09 9.90 -6.32
C LEU A 251 11.59 9.93 -5.96
N ASN A 252 11.16 10.90 -5.15
CA ASN A 252 9.75 11.03 -4.76
C ASN A 252 8.84 11.33 -5.95
N LYS A 253 9.31 12.14 -6.90
CA LYS A 253 8.59 12.42 -8.14
C LYS A 253 8.44 11.16 -8.99
N GLU A 254 9.50 10.37 -9.12
CA GLU A 254 9.50 9.12 -9.88
C GLU A 254 8.61 8.05 -9.22
N LEU A 255 8.66 7.92 -7.90
CA LEU A 255 7.79 7.02 -7.14
C LEU A 255 6.31 7.41 -7.29
N SER A 256 6.00 8.70 -7.24
CA SER A 256 4.63 9.20 -7.46
C SER A 256 4.13 8.88 -8.87
N TYR A 257 5.01 9.00 -9.87
CA TYR A 257 4.69 8.65 -11.25
C TYR A 257 4.47 7.14 -11.42
N SER A 258 5.38 6.33 -10.89
CA SER A 258 5.30 4.87 -10.91
C SER A 258 4.05 4.36 -10.20
N TYR A 259 3.72 4.94 -9.04
CA TYR A 259 2.51 4.61 -8.31
C TYR A 259 1.23 5.00 -9.06
N SER A 260 1.22 6.15 -9.73
CA SER A 260 0.11 6.51 -10.63
C SER A 260 -0.06 5.47 -11.74
N GLN A 261 1.02 5.04 -12.40
CA GLN A 261 0.95 3.99 -13.41
C GLN A 261 0.44 2.66 -12.85
N TYR A 262 0.88 2.28 -11.65
CA TYR A 262 0.41 1.10 -10.95
C TYR A 262 -1.11 1.14 -10.70
N VAL A 263 -1.64 2.26 -10.19
CA VAL A 263 -3.09 2.42 -10.01
C VAL A 263 -3.84 2.32 -11.35
N GLY A 264 -3.28 2.85 -12.44
CA GLY A 264 -3.82 2.69 -13.79
C GLY A 264 -3.86 1.25 -14.26
N LEU A 265 -2.85 0.44 -13.93
CA LEU A 265 -2.83 -0.99 -14.21
C LEU A 265 -3.96 -1.71 -13.45
N VAL A 266 -4.13 -1.43 -12.16
CA VAL A 266 -5.22 -1.98 -11.34
C VAL A 266 -6.58 -1.58 -11.90
N LEU A 267 -6.76 -0.32 -12.34
CA LEU A 267 -7.98 0.14 -13.01
C LEU A 267 -8.26 -0.62 -14.30
N THR A 268 -7.23 -0.90 -15.09
CA THR A 268 -7.40 -1.63 -16.35
C THR A 268 -7.87 -3.06 -16.10
N HIS A 269 -7.35 -3.72 -15.06
CA HIS A 269 -7.86 -5.03 -14.61
C HIS A 269 -9.28 -4.94 -14.05
N ALA A 270 -9.60 -3.91 -13.26
CA ALA A 270 -10.94 -3.69 -12.75
C ALA A 270 -11.98 -3.49 -13.87
N LEU A 271 -11.60 -2.78 -14.94
CA LEU A 271 -12.42 -2.52 -16.12
C LEU A 271 -12.44 -3.66 -17.14
N HIS A 272 -11.70 -4.75 -16.90
CA HIS A 272 -11.59 -5.86 -17.86
C HIS A 272 -12.94 -6.43 -18.34
N PRO A 273 -14.00 -6.63 -17.52
CA PRO A 273 -15.27 -7.13 -18.03
C PRO A 273 -16.03 -6.16 -18.94
N TYR A 274 -15.64 -4.88 -18.95
CA TYR A 274 -16.30 -3.83 -19.73
C TYR A 274 -15.51 -3.48 -20.99
N LEU A 275 -14.18 -3.46 -20.91
CA LEU A 275 -13.28 -3.00 -21.97
C LEU A 275 -12.35 -4.09 -22.53
N ASN A 276 -12.41 -5.31 -22.00
CA ASN A 276 -11.53 -6.44 -22.38
C ASN A 276 -10.04 -6.05 -22.36
N GLY A 277 -9.62 -5.30 -21.34
CA GLY A 277 -8.21 -4.88 -21.17
C GLY A 277 -7.76 -3.72 -22.05
N ARG A 278 -8.64 -3.12 -22.85
CA ARG A 278 -8.35 -1.96 -23.70
C ARG A 278 -8.59 -0.65 -22.96
N SER A 279 -7.96 0.43 -23.41
CA SER A 279 -8.18 1.78 -22.88
C SER A 279 -9.49 2.41 -23.35
N GLU A 280 -10.09 1.92 -24.44
CA GLU A 280 -11.37 2.39 -24.97
C GLU A 280 -12.21 1.21 -25.46
N GLY A 281 -13.52 1.28 -25.24
CA GLY A 281 -14.46 0.23 -25.60
C GLY A 281 -15.91 0.71 -25.54
N GLU A 282 -16.84 -0.13 -25.98
CA GLU A 282 -18.27 0.14 -25.90
C GLU A 282 -18.94 -0.82 -24.91
N TRP A 283 -19.68 -0.27 -23.96
CA TRP A 283 -20.49 -1.04 -23.02
C TRP A 283 -21.87 -0.41 -22.90
N ALA A 284 -22.92 -1.22 -22.99
CA ALA A 284 -24.32 -0.79 -22.91
C ALA A 284 -24.68 0.37 -23.87
N GLY A 285 -24.09 0.38 -25.07
CA GLY A 285 -24.30 1.45 -26.06
C GLY A 285 -23.54 2.74 -25.81
N ARG A 286 -22.65 2.77 -24.81
CA ARG A 286 -21.85 3.93 -24.42
C ARG A 286 -20.38 3.66 -24.71
N LYS A 287 -19.70 4.64 -25.30
CA LYS A 287 -18.25 4.60 -25.51
C LYS A 287 -17.54 5.08 -24.25
N LEU A 288 -16.74 4.22 -23.66
CA LEU A 288 -15.98 4.47 -22.45
C LEU A 288 -14.50 4.56 -22.79
N ARG A 289 -13.79 5.51 -22.18
CA ARG A 289 -12.33 5.62 -22.29
C ARG A 289 -11.71 5.81 -20.90
N LEU A 290 -10.68 5.02 -20.61
CA LEU A 290 -9.77 5.24 -19.49
C LEU A 290 -8.60 6.09 -19.99
N GLN A 291 -8.39 7.25 -19.39
CA GLN A 291 -7.32 8.18 -19.74
C GLN A 291 -6.58 8.70 -18.51
N ARG A 292 -5.31 9.07 -18.69
CA ARG A 292 -4.48 9.67 -17.63
C ARG A 292 -4.36 11.17 -17.84
N CYS A 293 -4.70 11.96 -16.81
CA CYS A 293 -4.59 13.41 -16.77
C CYS A 293 -3.59 13.80 -15.67
N GLY A 294 -2.33 14.05 -16.03
CA GLY A 294 -1.26 14.22 -15.04
C GLY A 294 -1.00 12.90 -14.27
N PHE A 295 -1.17 12.92 -12.95
CA PHE A 295 -1.12 11.71 -12.12
C PHE A 295 -2.48 11.04 -11.96
N GLU A 296 -3.57 11.71 -12.30
CA GLU A 296 -4.93 11.21 -12.11
C GLU A 296 -5.36 10.30 -13.25
N TRP A 297 -6.21 9.34 -12.92
CA TRP A 297 -6.88 8.48 -13.90
C TRP A 297 -8.35 8.80 -13.97
N GLN A 298 -8.87 8.99 -15.18
CA GLN A 298 -10.24 9.37 -15.43
C GLN A 298 -10.91 8.33 -16.32
N LEU A 299 -12.07 7.85 -15.89
CA LEU A 299 -13.00 7.10 -16.72
C LEU A 299 -14.01 8.08 -17.31
N VAL A 300 -14.02 8.21 -18.64
CA VAL A 300 -14.84 9.21 -19.34
C VAL A 300 -15.77 8.58 -20.38
N LEU A 301 -16.92 9.22 -20.58
CA LEU A 301 -17.81 8.96 -21.71
C LEU A 301 -17.34 9.72 -22.95
N VAL A 302 -17.18 9.02 -24.07
CA VAL A 302 -16.76 9.65 -25.33
C VAL A 302 -17.99 9.95 -26.18
N ARG A 303 -18.40 11.23 -26.22
CA ARG A 303 -19.48 11.72 -27.10
C ARG A 303 -18.88 12.48 -28.28
N ASN A 304 -19.19 12.06 -29.51
CA ASN A 304 -18.86 12.69 -30.82
C ASN A 304 -17.74 13.76 -30.79
N GLY A 305 -16.51 13.33 -30.50
CA GLY A 305 -15.28 14.09 -30.77
C GLY A 305 -14.94 15.25 -29.82
N VAL A 306 -15.77 15.62 -28.84
CA VAL A 306 -15.47 16.70 -27.89
C VAL A 306 -15.83 16.26 -26.48
N SER A 307 -14.85 15.75 -25.74
CA SER A 307 -14.99 15.47 -24.29
C SER A 307 -15.22 16.80 -23.56
N ARG A 308 -16.42 17.00 -23.03
CA ARG A 308 -16.69 18.11 -22.09
C ARG A 308 -16.41 17.63 -20.67
N SER A 309 -16.17 18.54 -19.73
CA SER A 309 -15.97 18.23 -18.31
C SER A 309 -17.13 17.45 -17.67
N ASN A 310 -18.33 17.48 -18.25
CA ASN A 310 -19.51 16.73 -17.80
C ASN A 310 -19.52 15.24 -18.17
N ASP A 311 -18.50 14.73 -18.87
CA ASP A 311 -18.43 13.33 -19.29
C ASP A 311 -17.55 12.45 -18.37
N ILE A 312 -17.03 12.99 -17.26
CA ILE A 312 -16.19 12.24 -16.32
C ILE A 312 -17.06 11.43 -15.35
N LEU A 313 -16.96 10.11 -15.43
CA LEU A 313 -17.69 9.17 -14.58
C LEU A 313 -16.98 8.93 -13.24
N LEU A 314 -15.65 8.77 -13.28
CA LEU A 314 -14.81 8.51 -12.11
C LEU A 314 -13.43 9.14 -12.30
N THR A 315 -12.96 9.84 -11.29
CA THR A 315 -11.56 10.29 -11.16
C THR A 315 -10.91 9.55 -10.00
N VAL A 316 -9.84 8.82 -10.29
CA VAL A 316 -8.98 8.20 -9.28
C VAL A 316 -7.71 9.03 -9.15
N VAL A 317 -7.45 9.51 -7.94
CA VAL A 317 -6.30 10.34 -7.59
C VAL A 317 -5.29 9.47 -6.83
N PRO A 318 -4.19 9.03 -7.46
CA PRO A 318 -3.13 8.30 -6.78
C PRO A 318 -2.40 9.21 -5.82
N TRP A 319 -2.36 8.84 -4.54
CA TRP A 319 -1.61 9.56 -3.52
C TRP A 319 -0.54 8.67 -2.90
N PHE A 320 0.69 8.85 -3.36
CA PHE A 320 1.86 8.17 -2.81
C PHE A 320 2.49 9.05 -1.72
N SER A 321 2.13 8.84 -0.46
CA SER A 321 2.64 9.62 0.67
C SER A 321 2.67 8.81 1.96
N HIS A 322 3.59 9.17 2.85
CA HIS A 322 3.66 8.69 4.24
C HIS A 322 2.94 9.63 5.21
N VAL A 323 2.46 10.78 4.74
CA VAL A 323 1.70 11.74 5.56
C VAL A 323 0.34 11.12 5.88
N PRO A 324 -0.06 11.07 7.17
CA PRO A 324 -1.39 10.64 7.56
C PRO A 324 -2.43 11.44 6.78
N LEU A 325 -3.49 10.76 6.35
CA LEU A 325 -4.54 11.41 5.59
C LEU A 325 -5.12 12.57 6.42
N ALA A 326 -5.02 13.80 5.93
CA ALA A 326 -5.57 14.95 6.64
C ALA A 326 -7.10 14.82 6.73
N GLU A 327 -7.69 15.26 7.84
CA GLU A 327 -9.16 15.31 8.04
C GLU A 327 -9.87 16.06 6.89
N ASN A 328 -9.14 16.92 6.16
CA ASN A 328 -9.61 17.73 5.03
C ASN A 328 -10.01 16.91 3.78
N CYS A 329 -9.71 15.61 3.70
CA CYS A 329 -10.17 14.76 2.59
C CYS A 329 -11.70 14.49 2.61
N GLN A 330 -12.43 14.98 3.60
CA GLN A 330 -13.89 14.84 3.70
C GLN A 330 -14.65 15.52 2.53
N HIS A 331 -14.08 16.57 1.92
CA HIS A 331 -14.73 17.39 0.88
C HIS A 331 -14.55 16.91 -0.57
N LEU A 332 -14.09 15.67 -0.80
CA LEU A 332 -14.04 15.10 -2.15
C LEU A 332 -15.43 15.09 -2.80
N SER A 333 -15.49 15.46 -4.09
CA SER A 333 -16.72 15.37 -4.87
C SER A 333 -17.16 13.91 -5.05
N LYS A 334 -18.44 13.68 -5.37
CA LYS A 334 -19.05 12.33 -5.43
C LYS A 334 -18.35 11.36 -6.40
N ASN A 335 -17.62 11.86 -7.40
CA ASN A 335 -16.97 11.05 -8.43
C ASN A 335 -15.44 10.95 -8.25
N HIS A 336 -14.88 11.40 -7.12
CA HIS A 336 -13.44 11.37 -6.86
C HIS A 336 -13.10 10.35 -5.77
N VAL A 337 -12.09 9.54 -6.05
CA VAL A 337 -11.56 8.52 -5.15
C VAL A 337 -10.07 8.69 -5.03
N ILE A 338 -9.55 8.71 -3.81
CA ILE A 338 -8.11 8.72 -3.56
C ILE A 338 -7.61 7.28 -3.39
N ALA A 339 -6.70 6.86 -4.27
CA ALA A 339 -6.00 5.59 -4.16
C ALA A 339 -4.69 5.79 -3.40
N TRP A 340 -4.55 5.20 -2.21
CA TRP A 340 -3.36 5.37 -1.37
C TRP A 340 -2.80 4.01 -0.92
N PRO A 341 -1.49 3.84 -0.74
CA PRO A 341 -0.90 2.51 -0.52
C PRO A 341 -1.03 1.99 0.93
N ASN A 342 -1.47 2.83 1.87
CA ASN A 342 -1.58 2.54 3.31
C ASN A 342 -0.34 1.94 3.97
N ILE A 343 0.83 2.48 3.61
CA ILE A 343 2.12 2.04 4.14
C ILE A 343 2.21 2.44 5.63
N GLY A 344 2.25 1.45 6.52
CA GLY A 344 2.56 1.65 7.96
C GLY A 344 1.36 1.78 8.90
N ASN A 345 0.11 1.81 8.41
CA ASN A 345 -1.07 1.82 9.26
C ASN A 345 -1.74 0.43 9.27
N GLN A 346 -1.85 -0.16 10.46
CA GLN A 346 -2.40 -1.51 10.66
C GLN A 346 -3.93 -1.59 10.50
N ASN A 347 -4.62 -0.45 10.43
CA ASN A 347 -6.08 -0.42 10.30
C ASN A 347 -6.50 -0.47 8.83
N HIS A 348 -6.53 -1.69 8.28
CA HIS A 348 -7.02 -1.97 6.93
C HIS A 348 -8.55 -1.87 6.77
N GLN A 349 -9.30 -1.69 7.87
CA GLN A 349 -10.73 -2.01 7.91
C GLN A 349 -11.68 -0.80 7.96
N ASP A 350 -11.23 0.40 8.36
CA ASP A 350 -12.16 1.47 8.79
C ASP A 350 -11.95 2.86 8.14
N MET A 351 -11.74 2.94 6.82
CA MET A 351 -11.80 4.24 6.14
C MET A 351 -12.93 4.26 5.11
N ASN A 352 -13.84 5.24 5.24
CA ASN A 352 -14.98 5.54 4.36
C ASN A 352 -14.78 4.99 2.94
N ALA A 353 -15.34 3.80 2.70
CA ALA A 353 -15.01 2.92 1.57
C ALA A 353 -15.28 3.54 0.19
N ASP A 354 -16.04 4.64 0.12
CA ASP A 354 -16.48 5.24 -1.13
C ASP A 354 -15.54 6.31 -1.68
N LYS A 355 -14.67 6.91 -0.85
CA LYS A 355 -13.79 8.03 -1.25
C LYS A 355 -12.31 7.71 -1.15
N LEU A 356 -11.95 6.71 -0.36
CA LEU A 356 -10.58 6.35 -0.04
C LEU A 356 -10.40 4.86 -0.21
N ILE A 357 -9.42 4.48 -1.03
CA ILE A 357 -9.16 3.08 -1.34
C ILE A 357 -7.70 2.76 -1.18
N THR A 358 -7.42 1.69 -0.45
CA THR A 358 -6.06 1.18 -0.32
C THR A 358 -5.66 0.43 -1.59
N VAL A 359 -4.60 0.83 -2.28
CA VAL A 359 -4.13 0.13 -3.49
C VAL A 359 -2.65 -0.17 -3.34
N THR A 360 -2.33 -1.44 -3.10
CA THR A 360 -0.95 -1.91 -2.89
C THR A 360 -0.74 -3.27 -3.56
N PRO A 361 0.45 -3.57 -4.11
CA PRO A 361 0.74 -4.85 -4.75
C PRO A 361 0.62 -6.06 -3.81
N SER A 362 0.71 -5.83 -2.50
CA SER A 362 0.55 -6.86 -1.46
C SER A 362 -0.91 -7.20 -1.15
N ASP A 363 -1.87 -6.42 -1.66
CA ASP A 363 -3.27 -6.61 -1.34
C ASP A 363 -4.00 -7.38 -2.44
N MET A 364 -4.35 -8.62 -2.12
CA MET A 364 -5.02 -9.58 -3.01
C MET A 364 -6.41 -9.12 -3.50
N TYR A 365 -7.03 -8.16 -2.82
CA TYR A 365 -8.34 -7.63 -3.15
C TYR A 365 -8.29 -6.25 -3.81
N SER A 366 -7.11 -5.73 -4.16
CA SER A 366 -6.93 -4.41 -4.78
C SER A 366 -7.77 -4.22 -6.04
N VAL A 367 -7.73 -5.18 -6.96
CA VAL A 367 -8.52 -5.17 -8.20
C VAL A 367 -10.03 -5.25 -7.91
N GLU A 368 -10.45 -6.08 -6.96
CA GLU A 368 -11.86 -6.26 -6.63
C GLU A 368 -12.45 -5.02 -5.94
N ARG A 369 -11.69 -4.36 -5.05
CA ARG A 369 -12.15 -3.14 -4.37
C ARG A 369 -12.30 -1.98 -5.35
N LEU A 370 -11.35 -1.82 -6.26
CA LEU A 370 -11.44 -0.79 -7.28
C LEU A 370 -12.53 -1.15 -8.31
N GLY A 371 -12.68 -2.43 -8.60
CA GLY A 371 -13.77 -2.98 -9.41
C GLY A 371 -15.15 -2.67 -8.85
N LEU A 372 -15.34 -2.76 -7.53
CA LEU A 372 -16.60 -2.41 -6.87
C LEU A 372 -16.98 -0.94 -7.12
N ILE A 373 -16.01 -0.02 -7.05
CA ILE A 373 -16.22 1.40 -7.33
C ILE A 373 -16.61 1.60 -8.79
N VAL A 374 -15.88 0.96 -9.71
CA VAL A 374 -16.18 0.99 -11.15
C VAL A 374 -17.59 0.46 -11.43
N ASP A 375 -17.97 -0.68 -10.84
CA ASP A 375 -19.29 -1.29 -11.01
C ASP A 375 -20.38 -0.32 -10.53
N ARG A 376 -20.24 0.27 -9.34
CA ARG A 376 -21.20 1.24 -8.80
C ARG A 376 -21.36 2.45 -9.72
N VAL A 377 -20.25 3.02 -10.21
CA VAL A 377 -20.28 4.19 -11.10
C VAL A 377 -20.96 3.87 -12.44
N LEU A 378 -20.58 2.75 -13.07
CA LEU A 378 -21.11 2.34 -14.37
C LEU A 378 -22.59 1.96 -14.29
N TYR A 379 -22.99 1.20 -13.27
CA TYR A 379 -24.40 0.86 -13.08
C TYR A 379 -25.24 2.08 -12.73
N LYS A 380 -24.76 2.99 -11.86
CA LYS A 380 -25.46 4.24 -11.56
C LYS A 380 -25.81 5.00 -12.84
N ASP A 381 -24.86 5.13 -13.75
CA ASP A 381 -25.00 5.89 -15.00
C ASP A 381 -26.09 5.30 -15.93
N ILE A 382 -26.23 3.96 -16.00
CA ILE A 382 -27.33 3.29 -16.74
C ILE A 382 -28.65 3.33 -15.96
N LEU A 383 -28.62 3.18 -14.65
CA LEU A 383 -29.83 3.15 -13.82
C LEU A 383 -30.52 4.52 -13.75
N MET A 384 -29.75 5.61 -13.74
CA MET A 384 -30.23 6.99 -13.96
C MET A 384 -31.05 7.10 -15.25
N SER A 385 -30.64 6.32 -16.24
CA SER A 385 -31.18 6.28 -17.59
C SER A 385 -32.41 5.35 -17.72
N TYR A 386 -32.55 4.34 -16.87
CA TYR A 386 -33.69 3.42 -16.90
C TYR A 386 -35.04 4.15 -16.79
N GLY A 387 -36.01 3.84 -17.67
CA GLY A 387 -37.36 4.42 -17.62
C GLY A 387 -37.47 5.93 -17.93
N THR A 388 -36.39 6.61 -18.32
CA THR A 388 -36.47 8.02 -18.71
C THR A 388 -37.20 8.19 -20.06
N PRO A 389 -38.03 9.22 -20.23
CA PRO A 389 -38.84 9.40 -21.43
C PRO A 389 -38.00 9.82 -22.64
N ILE A 390 -38.18 9.14 -23.77
CA ILE A 390 -37.81 9.62 -25.10
C ILE A 390 -38.93 10.55 -25.55
N VAL A 391 -38.64 11.84 -25.66
CA VAL A 391 -39.62 12.90 -25.99
C VAL A 391 -39.65 13.23 -27.48
N LYS A 392 -40.68 13.95 -27.91
CA LYS A 392 -40.89 14.40 -29.31
C LYS A 392 -41.00 13.23 -30.29
N VAL A 393 -41.63 12.15 -29.86
CA VAL A 393 -41.87 10.99 -30.72
C VAL A 393 -43.09 11.26 -31.62
N PRO A 394 -43.01 11.03 -32.94
CA PRO A 394 -44.15 11.20 -33.84
C PRO A 394 -45.31 10.23 -33.54
N THR A 395 -46.53 10.60 -33.94
CA THR A 395 -47.78 9.85 -33.63
C THR A 395 -47.79 8.41 -34.16
N LYS A 396 -47.44 8.20 -35.44
CA LYS A 396 -47.43 6.86 -36.05
C LYS A 396 -46.49 5.87 -35.32
N PRO A 397 -45.23 6.21 -35.01
CA PRO A 397 -44.38 5.39 -34.14
C PRO A 397 -44.97 5.16 -32.74
N LEU A 398 -45.62 6.16 -32.12
CA LEU A 398 -46.23 6.02 -30.79
C LEU A 398 -47.39 5.02 -30.79
N GLU A 399 -48.27 5.08 -31.79
CA GLU A 399 -49.39 4.14 -31.96
C GLU A 399 -48.91 2.70 -32.12
N PHE A 400 -47.78 2.51 -32.81
CA PHE A 400 -47.14 1.20 -32.91
C PHE A 400 -46.52 0.78 -31.57
N ALA A 401 -45.80 1.70 -30.90
CA ALA A 401 -45.13 1.43 -29.63
C ALA A 401 -46.10 1.05 -28.49
N GLN A 402 -47.35 1.54 -28.51
CA GLN A 402 -48.40 1.14 -27.56
C GLN A 402 -48.71 -0.37 -27.57
N LYS A 403 -48.41 -1.06 -28.68
CA LYS A 403 -48.65 -2.50 -28.82
C LYS A 403 -47.55 -3.35 -28.18
N ILE A 404 -46.42 -2.74 -27.81
CA ILE A 404 -45.25 -3.42 -27.25
C ILE A 404 -45.33 -3.40 -25.73
N THR A 405 -45.39 -4.57 -25.10
CA THR A 405 -45.55 -4.71 -23.64
C THR A 405 -44.42 -4.07 -22.83
N SER A 406 -43.21 -4.03 -23.39
CA SER A 406 -42.00 -3.48 -22.75
C SER A 406 -41.92 -1.95 -22.78
N ILE A 407 -42.87 -1.27 -23.44
CA ILE A 407 -42.88 0.19 -23.63
C ILE A 407 -44.11 0.80 -22.96
N SER A 408 -43.90 1.86 -22.18
CA SER A 408 -44.98 2.74 -21.71
C SER A 408 -45.04 3.97 -22.60
N VAL A 409 -46.22 4.27 -23.15
CA VAL A 409 -46.43 5.42 -24.03
C VAL A 409 -47.27 6.48 -23.32
N ASP A 410 -46.82 7.74 -23.39
CA ASP A 410 -47.62 8.92 -23.03
C ASP A 410 -47.94 9.70 -24.31
N SER A 411 -49.16 9.48 -24.81
CA SER A 411 -49.66 10.10 -26.04
C SER A 411 -49.81 11.62 -25.91
N HIS A 412 -50.07 12.16 -24.71
CA HIS A 412 -50.23 13.60 -24.49
C HIS A 412 -48.89 14.33 -24.53
N LYS A 413 -47.84 13.71 -23.97
CA LYS A 413 -46.49 14.28 -23.95
C LYS A 413 -45.65 13.88 -25.16
N HIS A 414 -46.22 13.15 -26.12
CA HIS A 414 -45.50 12.59 -27.26
C HIS A 414 -44.21 11.89 -26.84
N SER A 415 -44.31 11.03 -25.83
CA SER A 415 -43.14 10.38 -25.24
C SER A 415 -43.35 8.89 -25.03
N LEU A 416 -42.25 8.14 -25.07
CA LEU A 416 -42.24 6.72 -24.72
C LEU A 416 -41.13 6.42 -23.71
N ARG A 417 -41.37 5.44 -22.85
CA ARG A 417 -40.42 4.95 -21.84
C ARG A 417 -40.20 3.48 -22.05
N LEU A 418 -38.95 3.05 -21.97
CA LEU A 418 -38.57 1.66 -22.11
C LEU A 418 -38.30 1.03 -20.74
N PHE A 419 -38.97 -0.08 -20.44
CA PHE A 419 -38.82 -0.81 -19.19
C PHE A 419 -38.36 -2.25 -19.38
N GLY A 420 -38.43 -2.81 -20.59
CA GLY A 420 -37.99 -4.17 -20.90
C GLY A 420 -37.40 -4.29 -22.30
N GLU A 421 -36.90 -5.49 -22.63
CA GLU A 421 -36.35 -5.80 -23.94
C GLU A 421 -37.43 -5.77 -25.02
N ILE A 422 -37.12 -5.15 -26.16
CA ILE A 422 -37.95 -5.20 -27.37
C ILE A 422 -37.45 -6.35 -28.24
N ASN A 423 -38.37 -7.14 -28.82
CA ASN A 423 -38.03 -8.17 -29.79
C ASN A 423 -37.41 -7.53 -31.05
N GLN A 424 -36.41 -8.17 -31.66
CA GLN A 424 -35.72 -7.65 -32.86
C GLN A 424 -36.67 -7.28 -34.01
N LYS A 425 -37.76 -8.04 -34.20
CA LYS A 425 -38.76 -7.74 -35.25
C LYS A 425 -39.51 -6.43 -34.96
N GLU A 426 -39.97 -6.26 -33.72
CA GLU A 426 -40.70 -5.07 -33.26
C GLU A 426 -39.79 -3.85 -33.25
N LEU A 427 -38.53 -4.02 -32.80
CA LEU A 427 -37.52 -2.97 -32.79
C LEU A 427 -37.23 -2.49 -34.23
N LYS A 428 -37.09 -3.41 -35.19
CA LYS A 428 -36.86 -3.05 -36.60
C LYS A 428 -38.05 -2.27 -37.17
N GLN A 429 -39.28 -2.72 -36.93
CA GLN A 429 -40.48 -2.03 -37.39
C GLN A 429 -40.64 -0.63 -36.76
N LEU A 430 -40.38 -0.50 -35.46
CA LEU A 430 -40.43 0.80 -34.77
C LEU A 430 -39.35 1.75 -35.31
N LYS A 431 -38.14 1.25 -35.59
CA LYS A 431 -37.08 2.03 -36.25
C LYS A 431 -37.50 2.49 -37.65
N ASP A 432 -38.05 1.60 -38.47
CA ASP A 432 -38.49 1.94 -39.83
C ASP A 432 -39.56 3.05 -39.81
N LEU A 433 -40.50 3.00 -38.87
CA LEU A 433 -41.51 4.06 -38.67
C LEU A 433 -40.89 5.39 -38.22
N LEU A 434 -39.88 5.36 -37.36
CA LEU A 434 -39.15 6.55 -36.94
C LEU A 434 -38.32 7.15 -38.09
N VAL A 435 -37.72 6.31 -38.94
CA VAL A 435 -37.00 6.72 -40.15
C VAL A 435 -37.95 7.42 -41.12
N GLN A 436 -39.11 6.82 -41.41
CA GLN A 436 -40.15 7.42 -42.26
C GLN A 436 -40.65 8.77 -41.72
N SER A 437 -40.57 8.98 -40.41
CA SER A 437 -40.99 10.21 -39.74
C SER A 437 -39.84 11.20 -39.49
N ASN A 438 -38.65 10.98 -40.08
CA ASN A 438 -37.43 11.79 -39.92
C ASN A 438 -36.96 11.99 -38.45
N ALA A 439 -37.28 11.06 -37.55
CA ALA A 439 -36.98 11.16 -36.12
C ALA A 439 -35.62 10.53 -35.74
N ARG A 440 -34.52 11.06 -36.31
CA ARG A 440 -33.16 10.48 -36.16
C ARG A 440 -32.66 10.46 -34.72
N GLU A 441 -32.91 11.50 -33.94
CA GLU A 441 -32.48 11.57 -32.54
C GLU A 441 -33.19 10.52 -31.67
N GLN A 442 -34.47 10.28 -31.93
CA GLN A 442 -35.28 9.28 -31.23
C GLN A 442 -34.83 7.86 -31.58
N ILE A 443 -34.37 7.61 -32.81
CA ILE A 443 -33.77 6.33 -33.19
C ILE A 443 -32.52 6.08 -32.35
N THR A 444 -31.59 7.04 -32.31
CA THR A 444 -30.36 6.91 -31.52
C THR A 444 -30.68 6.73 -30.04
N ALA A 445 -31.62 7.49 -29.50
CA ALA A 445 -32.06 7.35 -28.12
C ALA A 445 -32.64 5.95 -27.85
N LEU A 446 -33.53 5.45 -28.72
CA LEU A 446 -34.13 4.12 -28.59
C LEU A 446 -33.08 3.01 -28.65
N GLU A 447 -32.09 3.12 -29.55
CA GLU A 447 -30.99 2.16 -29.65
C GLU A 447 -30.13 2.11 -28.40
N ILE A 448 -29.81 3.28 -27.84
CA ILE A 448 -29.08 3.38 -26.57
C ILE A 448 -29.91 2.75 -25.44
N ARG A 449 -31.21 3.07 -25.33
CA ARG A 449 -32.09 2.49 -24.28
C ARG A 449 -32.21 0.98 -24.39
N GLN A 450 -32.31 0.46 -25.61
CA GLN A 450 -32.36 -0.97 -25.84
C GLN A 450 -31.06 -1.65 -25.37
N LYS A 451 -29.88 -1.11 -25.74
CA LYS A 451 -28.59 -1.65 -25.29
C LYS A 451 -28.37 -1.55 -23.77
N GLU A 452 -28.87 -0.49 -23.15
CA GLU A 452 -28.89 -0.33 -21.68
C GLU A 452 -29.71 -1.43 -21.00
N ILE A 453 -30.89 -1.75 -21.53
CA ILE A 453 -31.72 -2.80 -20.96
C ILE A 453 -31.15 -4.20 -21.23
N GLU A 454 -30.60 -4.43 -22.43
CA GLU A 454 -29.91 -5.68 -22.75
C GLU A 454 -28.75 -5.94 -21.76
N SER A 455 -27.97 -4.90 -21.40
CA SER A 455 -26.90 -5.04 -20.42
C SER A 455 -27.40 -5.26 -18.99
N LEU A 456 -28.55 -4.70 -18.61
CA LEU A 456 -29.20 -4.98 -17.33
C LEU A 456 -29.73 -6.41 -17.24
N ILE A 457 -30.29 -6.95 -18.33
CA ILE A 457 -30.87 -8.31 -18.40
C ILE A 457 -29.80 -9.41 -18.34
N VAL A 458 -28.59 -9.16 -18.82
CA VAL A 458 -27.50 -10.14 -18.74
C VAL A 458 -26.93 -10.19 -17.32
N CYS A 459 -26.77 -11.39 -16.77
CA CYS A 459 -26.14 -11.59 -15.47
C CYS A 459 -24.64 -11.23 -15.54
N PRO A 460 -24.12 -10.28 -14.73
CA PRO A 460 -22.69 -9.94 -14.73
C PRO A 460 -21.79 -11.05 -14.18
N ILE A 461 -22.36 -12.06 -13.49
CA ILE A 461 -21.60 -13.12 -12.80
C ILE A 461 -21.41 -14.36 -13.69
N CYS A 462 -22.44 -14.72 -14.46
CA CYS A 462 -22.43 -15.94 -15.28
C CYS A 462 -22.77 -15.71 -16.76
N SER A 463 -23.03 -14.46 -17.15
CA SER A 463 -23.36 -14.05 -18.53
C SER A 463 -24.64 -14.67 -19.10
N ALA A 464 -25.42 -15.41 -18.31
CA ALA A 464 -26.71 -15.94 -18.71
C ALA A 464 -27.80 -14.84 -18.72
N LYS A 465 -28.81 -15.02 -19.56
CA LYS A 465 -30.03 -14.22 -19.54
C LYS A 465 -30.80 -14.47 -18.24
N THR A 466 -31.19 -13.42 -17.54
CA THR A 466 -31.91 -13.53 -16.26
C THR A 466 -33.42 -13.51 -16.43
N ASP A 467 -34.13 -13.94 -15.40
CA ASP A 467 -35.55 -13.63 -15.24
C ASP A 467 -35.70 -12.16 -14.82
N PHE A 468 -35.98 -11.30 -15.78
CA PHE A 468 -36.09 -9.85 -15.62
C PHE A 468 -37.57 -9.45 -15.66
N VAL A 469 -38.06 -8.91 -14.55
CA VAL A 469 -39.45 -8.49 -14.39
C VAL A 469 -39.49 -6.97 -14.17
N PRO A 470 -39.95 -6.20 -15.17
CA PRO A 470 -40.13 -4.76 -14.99
C PRO A 470 -41.25 -4.47 -13.99
N GLN A 471 -41.01 -3.55 -13.06
CA GLN A 471 -41.97 -3.10 -12.05
C GLN A 471 -41.92 -1.57 -11.97
N PRO A 472 -42.46 -0.85 -12.98
CA PRO A 472 -42.28 0.60 -13.11
C PRO A 472 -42.62 1.35 -11.80
N PRO A 473 -41.75 2.26 -11.32
CA PRO A 473 -40.57 2.82 -11.99
C PRO A 473 -39.28 1.98 -11.90
N GLY A 474 -39.32 0.81 -11.27
CA GLY A 474 -38.19 -0.09 -11.01
C GLY A 474 -38.20 -1.42 -11.77
N PHE A 475 -37.46 -2.40 -11.26
CA PHE A 475 -37.45 -3.78 -11.75
C PHE A 475 -36.95 -4.77 -10.70
N LYS A 476 -37.27 -6.05 -10.90
CA LYS A 476 -36.73 -7.19 -10.17
C LYS A 476 -36.06 -8.15 -11.14
N GLN A 477 -34.90 -8.67 -10.76
CA GLN A 477 -34.13 -9.60 -11.58
C GLN A 477 -33.62 -10.77 -10.74
N THR A 478 -33.75 -12.00 -11.25
CA THR A 478 -33.16 -13.18 -10.61
C THR A 478 -32.42 -14.06 -11.63
N CYS A 479 -31.36 -14.72 -11.18
CA CYS A 479 -30.58 -15.64 -12.01
C CYS A 479 -30.37 -16.98 -11.29
N SER A 480 -30.26 -18.06 -12.07
CA SER A 480 -29.98 -19.41 -11.57
C SER A 480 -28.66 -19.52 -10.81
N CYS A 481 -27.70 -18.62 -11.04
CA CYS A 481 -26.43 -18.59 -10.30
C CYS A 481 -26.56 -18.07 -8.85
N GLY A 482 -27.75 -17.60 -8.44
CA GLY A 482 -28.02 -17.03 -7.12
C GLY A 482 -27.93 -15.50 -7.05
N LEU A 483 -27.77 -14.82 -8.20
CA LEU A 483 -27.85 -13.37 -8.30
C LEU A 483 -29.31 -12.89 -8.13
N LYS A 484 -29.50 -11.85 -7.33
CA LYS A 484 -30.75 -11.10 -7.24
C LYS A 484 -30.45 -9.61 -7.37
N ARG A 485 -31.27 -8.89 -8.14
CA ARG A 485 -31.21 -7.43 -8.23
C ARG A 485 -32.58 -6.80 -8.10
N TYR A 486 -32.62 -5.64 -7.47
CA TYR A 486 -33.82 -4.85 -7.25
C TYR A 486 -33.50 -3.39 -7.53
N LEU A 487 -34.40 -2.71 -8.23
CA LEU A 487 -34.42 -1.25 -8.32
C LEU A 487 -35.75 -0.78 -7.76
N ASN A 488 -35.71 -0.02 -6.67
CA ASN A 488 -36.88 0.51 -5.99
C ASN A 488 -36.83 2.05 -5.95
N ASP A 489 -38.00 2.67 -5.93
CA ASP A 489 -38.17 4.11 -5.67
C ASP A 489 -38.60 4.30 -4.21
N SER A 490 -37.86 5.12 -3.47
CA SER A 490 -37.97 5.27 -2.00
C SER A 490 -39.09 6.24 -1.58
N ASN A 491 -40.02 6.58 -2.48
CA ASN A 491 -40.98 7.68 -2.37
C ASN A 491 -40.27 9.04 -2.21
N ASP A 492 -39.99 9.69 -3.34
CA ASP A 492 -39.58 11.10 -3.56
C ASP A 492 -38.54 11.26 -4.70
N GLY A 493 -38.42 10.28 -5.61
CA GLY A 493 -37.46 10.33 -6.73
C GLY A 493 -36.05 9.84 -6.37
N ASN A 494 -35.89 9.31 -5.16
CA ASN A 494 -34.68 8.65 -4.70
C ASN A 494 -34.75 7.15 -5.01
N PHE A 495 -33.88 6.70 -5.90
CA PHE A 495 -33.80 5.31 -6.32
C PHE A 495 -32.71 4.57 -5.54
N ASN A 496 -33.04 3.36 -5.10
CA ASN A 496 -32.10 2.42 -4.50
C ASN A 496 -32.00 1.19 -5.41
N PHE A 497 -30.79 0.92 -5.88
CA PHE A 497 -30.45 -0.32 -6.57
C PHE A 497 -29.65 -1.23 -5.64
N GLU A 498 -30.10 -2.47 -5.50
CA GLU A 498 -29.41 -3.50 -4.73
C GLU A 498 -29.06 -4.70 -5.63
N GLN A 499 -27.80 -5.12 -5.60
CA GLN A 499 -27.31 -6.36 -6.17
C GLN A 499 -26.81 -7.27 -5.05
N SER A 500 -27.43 -8.44 -4.88
CA SER A 500 -27.03 -9.43 -3.88
C SER A 500 -26.67 -10.77 -4.52
N TYR A 501 -25.60 -11.38 -4.02
CA TYR A 501 -25.10 -12.68 -4.48
C TYR A 501 -24.51 -13.47 -3.31
N LYS A 502 -25.16 -14.58 -2.93
CA LYS A 502 -24.79 -15.55 -1.86
C LYS A 502 -24.52 -14.96 -0.46
N SER A 503 -23.60 -14.01 -0.32
CA SER A 503 -23.23 -13.28 0.90
C SER A 503 -22.92 -11.81 0.58
N SER A 504 -23.22 -10.93 1.53
CA SER A 504 -22.86 -9.51 1.50
C SER A 504 -21.42 -9.24 1.95
N GLU A 505 -20.70 -10.23 2.48
CA GLU A 505 -19.32 -10.06 2.94
C GLU A 505 -18.36 -9.94 1.74
N PHE A 506 -17.75 -8.76 1.57
CA PHE A 506 -16.82 -8.45 0.48
C PHE A 506 -15.64 -9.44 0.41
N LEU A 507 -15.09 -9.88 1.54
CA LEU A 507 -13.98 -10.84 1.56
C LEU A 507 -14.36 -12.21 0.98
N ARG A 508 -15.64 -12.58 0.99
CA ARG A 508 -16.12 -13.86 0.45
C ARG A 508 -16.51 -13.78 -1.02
N THR A 509 -17.15 -12.69 -1.44
CA THR A 509 -17.78 -12.58 -2.77
C THR A 509 -17.14 -11.51 -3.66
N GLY A 510 -16.22 -10.70 -3.14
CA GLY A 510 -15.57 -9.60 -3.84
C GLY A 510 -16.59 -8.53 -4.24
N ARG A 511 -16.45 -8.00 -5.46
CA ARG A 511 -17.33 -6.93 -5.97
C ARG A 511 -18.74 -7.37 -6.40
N ARG A 512 -19.13 -8.62 -6.17
CA ARG A 512 -20.36 -9.23 -6.73
C ARG A 512 -21.65 -8.81 -6.01
N SER A 513 -21.55 -8.27 -4.81
CA SER A 513 -22.69 -7.73 -4.04
C SER A 513 -22.45 -6.25 -3.76
N PHE A 514 -23.39 -5.37 -4.12
CA PHE A 514 -23.29 -3.93 -3.91
C PHE A 514 -24.65 -3.24 -4.01
N SER A 515 -24.75 -2.04 -3.45
CA SER A 515 -25.88 -1.14 -3.64
C SER A 515 -25.44 0.21 -4.23
N VAL A 516 -26.40 0.91 -4.84
CA VAL A 516 -26.24 2.26 -5.39
C VAL A 516 -27.49 3.06 -5.10
N ASP A 517 -27.32 4.17 -4.38
CA ASP A 517 -28.36 5.16 -4.17
C ASP A 517 -28.14 6.37 -5.07
N PHE A 518 -29.22 6.87 -5.68
CA PHE A 518 -29.16 8.01 -6.59
C PHE A 518 -30.53 8.69 -6.78
N ASP A 519 -30.51 9.97 -7.13
CA ASP A 519 -31.70 10.80 -7.28
C ASP A 519 -31.89 11.13 -8.77
N LYS A 520 -33.13 11.04 -9.29
CA LYS A 520 -33.44 11.27 -10.72
C LYS A 520 -34.05 12.63 -11.03
#